data_AF-A0A482VQ17-F1
#
_entry.id   AF-A0A482VQ17-F1
#
_cell.length_a   1.000
_cell.length_b   1.000
_cell.length_c   1.000
_cell.angle_alpha   90.00
_cell.angle_beta   90.00
_cell.angle_gamma   90.00
#
_symmetry.space_group_name_H-M   'P 1'
#
loop_
_entity.id
_entity.type
_entity.pdbx_description
1 polymer ?
#
loop_
_entity_poly.entity_id
_entity_poly.type
_entity_poly.pdbx_seq_one_letter_code
_entity_poly.pdbx_strand_id
1 'polypeptide(L)'
;MTSGGADLVVLAGDLNTEPGDLAYRIMLSVPGLVDAFNEAGEMVQDMAATNESLTNSYTPAALVKKNVPGKRIDYIMYHPGSNLQIDLKSYQLPLPNKVPERSFSYSDHEAVAATLIITKNETKPMKTNLQLKRTVLEESIEVCDEALRSLNNHKYLYWFFTLVLTKVYEARLSTMHIKTVSAIISLLIIVSIGRCDDFDDSEEATVETVAAEEATVDIPYESPEPLDPGKVYIAEHFDDPDLFVKRWIKSQAKKEGISEDIAKYDGEWQIETSQKDSLAGDRGLVLKSKAKHAAIASSLLKPFVFDTKPLIVQYEVLFQDGQECGGAYLKLLSQGTESKNLNNFHDKTPYSIMFGPDKCGNDHKLHFIFKHRNPLNSSLEEKHCKKPKDRIEEVFSDKLPHLFTLVLKPDNTFEISVDKKVINSGSLLEDFTPSVNPPKEIDDPNDQKPEDWDEREKIPDPDAVKPDDWDEDAPAQIVDESAVMPEGWLENEPTHVPDPEAKKPEDWDTEMDGEWEPPLIDNPLCKEAVGCGSWEPPLINNPEFKGKWRAPLIDNPNYKGKWRPRRIANPEFFEDKQPFKMQTV
;
A
#
# COMPACT_ATOMS: atom_id res chain seq x y z
N MET A 1 18.62 10.68 6.23
CA MET A 1 20.07 10.85 6.34
C MET A 1 20.57 10.19 7.62
N THR A 2 20.96 8.92 7.55
CA THR A 2 21.27 8.06 8.70
C THR A 2 22.78 7.96 8.91
N SER A 3 23.32 8.72 9.87
CA SER A 3 24.74 8.70 10.25
C SER A 3 25.14 7.53 11.17
N GLY A 4 24.18 6.66 11.55
CA GLY A 4 24.37 5.67 12.62
C GLY A 4 25.35 4.53 12.32
N GLY A 5 25.80 4.35 11.08
CA GLY A 5 26.68 3.25 10.70
C GLY A 5 27.63 3.49 9.52
N ALA A 6 27.71 4.71 8.98
CA ALA A 6 28.61 5.03 7.87
C ALA A 6 29.92 5.64 8.41
N ASP A 7 31.06 5.23 7.85
CA ASP A 7 32.36 5.84 8.19
C ASP A 7 32.46 7.29 7.68
N LEU A 8 31.82 7.60 6.54
CA LEU A 8 31.71 8.94 5.97
C LEU A 8 30.38 9.07 5.24
N VAL A 9 29.66 10.17 5.51
CA VAL A 9 28.47 10.56 4.75
C VAL A 9 28.82 11.75 3.85
N VAL A 10 28.51 11.66 2.56
CA VAL A 10 28.60 12.78 1.61
C VAL A 10 27.23 12.98 0.98
N LEU A 11 26.75 14.22 0.99
CA LEU A 11 25.54 14.67 0.30
C LEU A 11 25.95 15.70 -0.74
N ALA A 12 25.65 15.44 -2.01
CA ALA A 12 25.94 16.37 -3.08
C ALA A 12 24.79 16.42 -4.09
N GLY A 13 24.52 17.61 -4.63
CA GLY A 13 23.51 17.82 -5.67
C GLY A 13 22.80 19.17 -5.56
N ASP A 14 21.84 19.37 -6.46
CA ASP A 14 20.87 20.46 -6.43
C ASP A 14 19.80 20.16 -5.37
N LEU A 15 19.81 20.93 -4.29
CA LEU A 15 18.89 20.77 -3.17
C LEU A 15 17.76 21.79 -3.19
N ASN A 16 17.64 22.61 -4.25
CA ASN A 16 16.60 23.63 -4.42
C ASN A 16 16.34 24.49 -3.17
N THR A 17 17.38 24.74 -2.39
CA THR A 17 17.32 25.42 -1.11
C THR A 17 18.45 26.42 -1.03
N GLU A 18 18.18 27.62 -0.52
CA GLU A 18 19.16 28.68 -0.38
C GLU A 18 19.80 28.67 1.03
N PRO A 19 21.01 29.24 1.19
CA PRO A 19 21.65 29.31 2.50
C PRO A 19 20.80 30.14 3.48
N GLY A 20 20.33 29.48 4.54
CA GLY A 20 19.46 30.09 5.56
C GLY A 20 18.04 29.53 5.58
N ASP A 21 17.61 28.89 4.49
CA ASP A 21 16.34 28.18 4.45
C ASP A 21 16.25 27.12 5.54
N LEU A 22 15.04 26.86 6.01
CA LEU A 22 14.81 25.89 7.07
C LEU A 22 15.33 24.50 6.67
N ALA A 23 15.06 24.06 5.45
CA ALA A 23 15.55 22.79 4.92
C ALA A 23 17.08 22.71 4.94
N TYR A 24 17.78 23.75 4.47
CA TYR A 24 19.23 23.86 4.55
C TYR A 24 19.74 23.74 6.01
N ARG A 25 19.12 24.47 6.94
CA ARG A 25 19.49 24.43 8.37
C ARG A 25 19.21 23.08 9.02
N ILE A 26 18.15 22.37 8.62
CA ILE A 26 17.87 21.00 9.07
C ILE A 26 18.98 20.06 8.61
N MET A 27 19.40 20.16 7.34
CA MET A 27 20.46 19.31 6.78
C MET A 27 21.79 19.51 7.49
N LEU A 28 22.14 20.71 7.93
CA LEU A 28 23.36 20.93 8.73
C LEU A 28 23.20 20.50 10.19
N SER A 29 22.08 20.83 10.83
CA SER A 29 21.95 20.71 12.30
C SER A 29 21.52 19.33 12.79
N VAL A 30 20.69 18.60 12.03
CA VAL A 30 20.11 17.33 12.47
C VAL A 30 21.10 16.16 12.30
N PRO A 31 21.62 15.88 11.09
CA PRO A 31 22.66 14.87 10.88
C PRO A 31 24.07 15.39 11.22
N GLY A 32 24.26 16.70 11.38
CA GLY A 32 25.57 17.29 11.68
C GLY A 32 26.48 17.43 10.46
N LEU A 33 25.91 17.62 9.27
CA LEU A 33 26.69 17.82 8.04
C LEU A 33 27.46 19.13 8.08
N VAL A 34 28.64 19.13 7.46
CA VAL A 34 29.48 20.30 7.22
C VAL A 34 29.37 20.66 5.74
N ASP A 35 29.08 21.93 5.46
CA ASP A 35 29.03 22.47 4.09
C ASP A 35 30.45 22.84 3.64
N ALA A 36 30.93 22.17 2.58
CA ALA A 36 32.30 22.36 2.08
C ALA A 36 32.55 23.81 1.61
N PHE A 37 31.54 24.51 1.12
CA PHE A 37 31.68 25.92 0.74
C PHE A 37 31.91 26.81 1.96
N ASN A 38 31.15 26.59 3.05
CA ASN A 38 31.30 27.38 4.28
C ASN A 38 32.66 27.14 4.95
N GLU A 39 33.18 25.92 4.85
CA GLU A 39 34.49 25.56 5.37
C GLU A 39 35.64 26.13 4.53
N ALA A 40 35.46 26.25 3.20
CA ALA A 40 36.42 26.94 2.34
C ALA A 40 36.57 28.43 2.66
N GLY A 41 35.56 29.05 3.29
CA GLY A 41 35.63 30.41 3.84
C GLY A 41 35.94 31.47 2.78
N GLU A 42 36.91 32.35 3.05
CA GLU A 42 37.30 33.46 2.16
C GLU A 42 37.91 32.99 0.82
N MET A 43 38.25 31.70 0.67
CA MET A 43 38.88 31.17 -0.55
C MET A 43 37.94 31.13 -1.77
N VAL A 44 36.62 31.29 -1.57
CA VAL A 44 35.59 31.05 -2.59
C VAL A 44 34.50 32.15 -2.64
N GLN A 45 34.77 33.35 -2.12
CA GLN A 45 33.78 34.45 -2.05
C GLN A 45 33.15 34.81 -3.42
N ASP A 46 33.90 34.67 -4.52
CA ASP A 46 33.42 34.95 -5.87
C ASP A 46 32.62 33.79 -6.51
N MET A 47 32.53 32.63 -5.83
CA MET A 47 31.90 31.39 -6.33
C MET A 47 30.59 31.05 -5.59
N ALA A 48 29.93 32.05 -5.02
CA ALA A 48 28.74 31.86 -4.20
C ALA A 48 27.49 31.47 -4.99
N ALA A 49 27.41 31.81 -6.28
CA ALA A 49 26.24 31.53 -7.11
C ALA A 49 26.45 30.29 -7.97
N THR A 50 25.60 29.28 -7.77
CA THR A 50 25.56 28.05 -8.58
C THR A 50 24.38 28.05 -9.55
N ASN A 51 23.37 28.89 -9.33
CA ASN A 51 22.23 29.08 -10.20
C ASN A 51 21.97 30.59 -10.43
N GLU A 52 21.40 30.95 -11.58
CA GLU A 52 21.16 32.34 -11.97
C GLU A 52 22.42 33.24 -11.88
N SER A 53 23.61 32.66 -12.07
CA SER A 53 24.86 33.39 -12.01
C SER A 53 24.93 34.44 -13.11
N LEU A 54 25.44 35.64 -12.81
CA LEU A 54 25.56 36.74 -13.77
C LEU A 54 26.44 36.41 -14.98
N THR A 55 27.31 35.39 -14.86
CA THR A 55 28.19 34.94 -15.93
C THR A 55 27.60 33.81 -16.78
N ASN A 56 26.48 33.22 -16.35
CA ASN A 56 25.83 32.09 -17.02
C ASN A 56 24.94 32.57 -18.18
N SER A 57 24.97 31.87 -19.32
CA SER A 57 24.19 32.26 -20.50
C SER A 57 22.68 32.06 -20.37
N TYR A 58 22.23 31.19 -19.48
CA TYR A 58 20.81 30.89 -19.27
C TYR A 58 20.15 31.85 -18.27
N THR A 59 20.93 32.66 -17.56
CA THR A 59 20.40 33.66 -16.62
C THR A 59 19.56 34.71 -17.35
N PRO A 60 18.29 34.93 -16.93
CA PRO A 60 17.42 35.90 -17.55
C PRO A 60 18.06 37.30 -17.65
N ALA A 61 18.01 37.91 -18.83
CA ALA A 61 18.62 39.22 -19.08
C ALA A 61 18.09 40.34 -18.15
N ALA A 62 16.90 40.17 -17.58
CA ALA A 62 16.33 41.08 -16.59
C ALA A 62 17.09 41.06 -15.25
N LEU A 63 17.53 39.87 -14.80
CA LEU A 63 18.31 39.70 -13.57
C LEU A 63 19.75 40.21 -13.76
N VAL A 64 20.34 39.92 -14.93
CA VAL A 64 21.67 40.45 -15.32
C VAL A 64 21.68 41.98 -15.34
N LYS A 65 20.65 42.61 -15.93
CA LYS A 65 20.51 44.09 -15.96
C LYS A 65 20.33 44.72 -14.58
N LYS A 66 19.70 44.00 -13.65
CA LYS A 66 19.46 44.45 -12.27
C LYS A 66 20.64 44.13 -11.33
N ASN A 67 21.66 43.44 -11.83
CA ASN A 67 22.82 43.00 -11.06
C ASN A 67 22.42 42.25 -9.77
N VAL A 68 21.40 41.39 -9.88
CA VAL A 68 20.94 40.56 -8.76
C VAL A 68 21.99 39.47 -8.53
N PRO A 69 22.47 39.26 -7.28
CA PRO A 69 23.37 38.15 -6.99
C PRO A 69 22.64 36.82 -7.24
N GLY A 70 23.30 35.89 -7.92
CA GLY A 70 22.76 34.56 -8.18
C GLY A 70 22.62 33.73 -6.90
N LYS A 71 21.97 32.57 -7.02
CA LYS A 71 21.59 31.72 -5.90
C LYS A 71 22.58 30.58 -5.70
N ARG A 72 22.72 30.11 -4.47
CA ARG A 72 23.44 28.87 -4.15
C ARG A 72 22.42 27.79 -3.85
N ILE A 73 22.28 26.82 -4.73
CA ILE A 73 21.36 25.69 -4.54
C ILE A 73 22.03 24.34 -4.77
N ASP A 74 23.26 24.34 -5.29
CA ASP A 74 24.08 23.16 -5.50
C ASP A 74 25.12 23.06 -4.37
N TYR A 75 25.12 21.93 -3.67
CA TYR A 75 25.92 21.75 -2.45
C TYR A 75 26.79 20.50 -2.52
N ILE A 76 27.91 20.54 -1.78
CA ILE A 76 28.63 19.36 -1.34
C ILE A 76 28.78 19.48 0.18
N MET A 77 28.10 18.59 0.90
CA MET A 77 28.12 18.51 2.36
C MET A 77 28.65 17.15 2.80
N TYR A 78 29.32 17.09 3.94
CA TYR A 78 29.86 15.84 4.44
C TYR A 78 29.84 15.73 5.96
N HIS A 79 29.84 14.50 6.49
CA HIS A 79 29.91 14.21 7.91
C HIS A 79 30.88 13.05 8.15
N PRO A 80 32.01 13.27 8.85
CA PRO A 80 32.90 12.18 9.23
C PRO A 80 32.28 11.35 10.36
N GLY A 81 32.35 10.03 10.22
CA GLY A 81 32.05 9.09 11.30
C GLY A 81 33.08 9.18 12.43
N SER A 82 32.83 8.47 13.54
CA SER A 82 33.61 8.62 14.79
C SER A 82 35.12 8.33 14.67
N ASN A 83 35.54 7.62 13.62
CA ASN A 83 36.90 7.12 13.44
C ASN A 83 37.69 7.88 12.35
N LEU A 84 37.07 8.87 11.71
CA LEU A 84 37.65 9.62 10.60
C LEU A 84 37.74 11.11 10.93
N GLN A 85 38.79 11.75 10.41
CA GLN A 85 38.93 13.19 10.31
C GLN A 85 39.02 13.56 8.83
N ILE A 86 38.36 14.65 8.46
CA ILE A 86 38.33 15.15 7.09
C ILE A 86 38.79 16.59 7.10
N ASP A 87 39.73 16.89 6.21
CA ASP A 87 40.19 18.26 5.94
C ASP A 87 39.87 18.62 4.49
N LEU A 88 39.20 19.76 4.27
CA LEU A 88 38.93 20.27 2.93
C LEU A 88 40.20 20.83 2.29
N LYS A 89 40.62 20.27 1.16
CA LYS A 89 41.81 20.74 0.40
C LYS A 89 41.47 21.87 -0.56
N SER A 90 40.36 21.75 -1.28
CA SER A 90 39.93 22.74 -2.27
C SER A 90 38.45 22.62 -2.56
N TYR A 91 37.84 23.76 -2.86
CA TYR A 91 36.48 23.87 -3.39
C TYR A 91 36.55 24.80 -4.62
N GLN A 92 35.97 24.38 -5.75
CA GLN A 92 36.05 25.12 -7.00
C GLN A 92 34.87 24.81 -7.93
N LEU A 93 34.63 25.71 -8.89
CA LEU A 93 33.81 25.43 -10.08
C LEU A 93 34.75 24.85 -11.15
N PRO A 94 34.69 23.54 -11.47
CA PRO A 94 35.71 22.88 -12.28
C PRO A 94 35.58 23.16 -13.78
N LEU A 95 34.43 23.67 -14.22
CA LEU A 95 34.15 23.97 -15.63
C LEU A 95 34.35 25.46 -15.92
N PRO A 96 34.77 25.82 -17.15
CA PRO A 96 34.75 27.21 -17.57
C PRO A 96 33.29 27.71 -17.71
N ASN A 97 33.07 29.01 -17.49
CA ASN A 97 31.74 29.64 -17.54
C ASN A 97 30.96 29.36 -18.85
N LYS A 98 31.66 29.07 -19.95
CA LYS A 98 31.07 28.75 -21.27
C LYS A 98 31.77 27.56 -21.90
N VAL A 99 31.02 26.83 -22.72
CA VAL A 99 31.58 25.77 -23.56
C VAL A 99 32.60 26.39 -24.52
N PRO A 100 33.82 25.82 -24.66
CA PRO A 100 34.82 26.33 -25.59
C PRO A 100 34.25 26.58 -26.98
N GLU A 101 34.56 27.73 -27.56
CA GLU A 101 34.11 28.16 -28.89
C GLU A 101 32.57 28.35 -29.05
N ARG A 102 31.80 28.28 -27.96
CA ARG A 102 30.35 28.52 -27.96
C ARG A 102 29.98 29.74 -27.13
N SER A 103 28.80 30.29 -27.41
CA SER A 103 28.24 31.44 -26.71
C SER A 103 27.45 31.06 -25.44
N PHE A 104 27.18 29.77 -25.24
CA PHE A 104 26.35 29.23 -24.16
C PHE A 104 27.17 28.43 -23.12
N SER A 105 26.63 28.35 -21.90
CA SER A 105 27.15 27.62 -20.74
C SER A 105 26.80 26.13 -20.81
N TYR A 106 27.45 25.29 -20.01
CA TYR A 106 27.19 23.84 -20.02
C TYR A 106 25.78 23.48 -19.51
N SER A 107 25.28 24.24 -18.54
CA SER A 107 23.96 24.13 -17.93
C SER A 107 23.58 25.52 -17.39
N ASP A 108 22.31 25.69 -17.04
CA ASP A 108 21.77 26.77 -16.21
C ASP A 108 22.24 26.71 -14.74
N HIS A 109 22.88 25.61 -14.35
CA HIS A 109 23.61 25.44 -13.09
C HIS A 109 25.13 25.39 -13.32
N GLU A 110 25.90 25.87 -12.34
CA GLU A 110 27.35 25.79 -12.30
C GLU A 110 27.79 24.53 -11.53
N ALA A 111 28.65 23.71 -12.14
CA ALA A 111 29.16 22.52 -11.49
C ALA A 111 30.02 22.87 -10.26
N VAL A 112 29.90 22.09 -9.19
CA VAL A 112 30.67 22.27 -7.95
C VAL A 112 31.59 21.07 -7.73
N ALA A 113 32.83 21.30 -7.34
CA ALA A 113 33.79 20.25 -6.98
C ALA A 113 34.53 20.56 -5.68
N ALA A 114 34.60 19.57 -4.79
CA ALA A 114 35.38 19.63 -3.55
C ALA A 114 36.37 18.46 -3.47
N THR A 115 37.57 18.72 -2.97
CA THR A 115 38.58 17.68 -2.68
C THR A 115 38.76 17.54 -1.19
N LEU A 116 38.42 16.36 -0.66
CA LEU A 116 38.48 16.04 0.77
C LEU A 116 39.68 15.13 1.05
N ILE A 117 40.45 15.43 2.09
CA ILE A 117 41.53 14.57 2.59
C ILE A 117 41.00 13.80 3.79
N ILE A 118 40.94 12.48 3.68
CA ILE A 118 40.40 11.60 4.72
C ILE A 118 41.56 10.98 5.50
N THR A 119 41.58 11.16 6.82
CA THR A 119 42.57 10.57 7.73
C THR A 119 41.88 9.81 8.86
N LYS A 120 42.51 8.74 9.35
CA LYS A 120 41.99 7.99 10.50
C LYS A 120 42.35 8.73 11.79
N ASN A 121 41.36 9.00 12.62
CA ASN A 121 41.54 9.75 13.87
C ASN A 121 41.28 8.82 15.07
N GLU A 122 42.20 8.77 16.04
CA GLU A 122 42.06 7.98 17.26
C GLU A 122 41.47 8.77 18.44
N THR A 123 41.27 10.09 18.32
CA THR A 123 40.68 10.89 19.41
C THR A 123 39.94 12.16 18.97
N LYS A 124 38.61 12.08 18.87
CA LYS A 124 37.59 12.90 19.58
C LYS A 124 36.27 12.89 18.79
N PRO A 125 35.11 12.65 19.44
CA PRO A 125 33.82 12.87 18.81
C PRO A 125 33.59 14.37 18.57
N MET A 126 33.15 14.72 17.36
CA MET A 126 32.73 16.07 17.01
C MET A 126 31.51 16.45 17.88
N LYS A 127 31.59 17.56 18.62
CA LYS A 127 30.49 18.01 19.49
C LYS A 127 29.36 18.57 18.61
N THR A 128 28.25 17.85 18.52
CA THR A 128 27.02 18.37 17.93
C THR A 128 26.48 19.52 18.79
N ASN A 129 26.15 20.65 18.16
CA ASN A 129 25.52 21.78 18.85
C ASN A 129 24.04 21.45 19.14
N LEU A 130 23.79 20.79 20.27
CA LEU A 130 22.47 20.35 20.73
C LEU A 130 21.45 21.50 20.83
N GLN A 131 21.90 22.72 21.13
CA GLN A 131 21.02 23.88 21.23
C GLN A 131 20.52 24.32 19.85
N LEU A 132 21.43 24.41 18.86
CA LEU A 132 21.07 24.73 17.47
C LEU A 132 20.14 23.67 16.86
N LYS A 133 20.40 22.39 17.15
CA LYS A 133 19.53 21.28 16.70
C LYS A 133 18.12 21.39 17.27
N ARG A 134 17.99 21.74 18.56
CA ARG A 134 16.68 21.94 19.19
C ARG A 134 15.92 23.09 18.53
N THR A 135 16.55 24.26 18.37
CA THR A 135 15.89 25.44 17.81
C THR A 135 15.39 25.22 16.38
N VAL A 136 16.17 24.54 15.54
CA VAL A 136 15.76 24.24 14.15
C VAL A 136 14.59 23.26 14.11
N LEU A 137 14.58 22.26 15.00
CA LEU A 137 13.47 21.30 15.08
C LEU A 137 12.19 21.94 15.62
N GLU A 138 12.28 22.85 16.59
CA GLU A 138 11.14 23.62 17.11
C GLU A 138 10.50 24.47 16.00
N GLU A 139 11.31 25.20 15.22
CA GLU A 139 10.82 25.95 14.06
C GLU A 139 10.19 25.05 12.99
N SER A 140 10.74 23.86 12.78
CA SER A 140 10.18 22.87 11.83
C SER A 140 8.79 22.40 12.25
N ILE A 141 8.58 22.19 13.55
CA ILE A 141 7.28 21.81 14.10
C ILE A 141 6.27 22.94 13.91
N GLU A 142 6.66 24.20 14.14
CA GLU A 142 5.78 25.35 13.94
C GLU A 142 5.30 25.46 12.48
N VAL A 143 6.20 25.29 11.51
CA VAL A 143 5.85 25.29 10.07
C VAL A 143 4.91 24.14 9.72
N CYS A 144 5.16 22.94 10.23
CA CYS A 144 4.26 21.79 10.02
C CYS A 144 2.88 22.02 10.63
N ASP A 145 2.80 22.60 11.83
CA ASP A 145 1.54 22.92 12.50
C ASP A 145 0.76 24.00 11.74
N GLU A 146 1.44 25.02 11.23
CA GLU A 146 0.82 26.05 10.40
C GLU A 146 0.28 25.47 9.09
N ALA A 147 1.05 24.61 8.42
CA ALA A 147 0.62 23.90 7.23
C ALA A 147 -0.60 23.02 7.51
N LEU A 148 -0.60 22.25 8.59
CA LEU A 148 -1.74 21.42 9.01
C LEU A 148 -3.00 22.25 9.30
N ARG A 149 -2.84 23.42 9.95
CA ARG A 149 -3.96 24.35 10.17
C ARG A 149 -4.49 24.91 8.87
N SER A 150 -3.61 25.30 7.94
CA SER A 150 -4.01 25.79 6.62
C SER A 150 -4.75 24.71 5.83
N LEU A 151 -4.27 23.47 5.87
CA LEU A 151 -4.91 22.32 5.20
C LEU A 151 -6.29 22.04 5.78
N ASN A 152 -6.44 22.11 7.10
CA ASN A 152 -7.73 21.94 7.75
C ASN A 152 -8.69 23.08 7.40
N ASN A 153 -8.21 24.33 7.35
CA ASN A 153 -9.00 25.48 6.92
C ASN A 153 -9.44 25.35 5.45
N HIS A 154 -8.55 24.91 4.57
CA HIS A 154 -8.90 24.61 3.18
C HIS A 154 -9.94 23.49 3.12
N LYS A 155 -9.79 22.41 3.90
CA LYS A 155 -10.80 21.34 4.00
C LYS A 155 -12.16 21.91 4.37
N TYR A 156 -12.26 22.74 5.42
CA TYR A 156 -13.52 23.40 5.78
C TYR A 156 -14.07 24.30 4.68
N LEU A 157 -13.20 25.05 3.99
CA LEU A 157 -13.60 25.93 2.90
C LEU A 157 -14.15 25.13 1.70
N TYR A 158 -13.48 24.03 1.32
CA TYR A 158 -13.97 23.12 0.29
C TYR A 158 -15.28 22.47 0.70
N TRP A 159 -15.41 21.97 1.92
CA TRP A 159 -16.68 21.44 2.44
C TRP A 159 -17.80 22.47 2.40
N PHE A 160 -17.50 23.72 2.78
CA PHE A 160 -18.46 24.82 2.71
C PHE A 160 -18.87 25.12 1.26
N PHE A 161 -17.93 25.23 0.32
CA PHE A 161 -18.25 25.45 -1.08
C PHE A 161 -19.00 24.28 -1.70
N THR A 162 -18.65 23.04 -1.37
CA THR A 162 -19.38 21.85 -1.81
C THR A 162 -20.80 21.89 -1.29
N LEU A 163 -21.03 22.17 0.00
CA LEU A 163 -22.38 22.29 0.55
C LEU A 163 -23.18 23.42 -0.10
N VAL A 164 -22.55 24.57 -0.37
CA VAL A 164 -23.19 25.69 -1.07
C VAL A 164 -23.55 25.29 -2.50
N LEU A 165 -22.64 24.65 -3.24
CA LEU A 165 -22.88 24.16 -4.60
C LEU A 165 -23.97 23.08 -4.63
N THR A 166 -23.97 22.15 -3.67
CA THR A 166 -25.04 21.14 -3.54
C THR A 166 -26.38 21.81 -3.24
N LYS A 167 -26.43 22.83 -2.39
CA LYS A 167 -27.67 23.57 -2.10
C LYS A 167 -28.15 24.41 -3.28
N VAL A 168 -27.24 25.02 -4.04
CA VAL A 168 -27.57 25.74 -5.28
C VAL A 168 -28.06 24.76 -6.35
N TYR A 169 -27.47 23.56 -6.43
CA TYR A 169 -27.87 22.50 -7.34
C TYR A 169 -29.24 21.90 -6.96
N GLU A 170 -29.48 21.64 -5.67
CA GLU A 170 -30.80 21.23 -5.14
C GLU A 170 -31.87 22.29 -5.42
N ALA A 171 -31.55 23.58 -5.25
CA ALA A 171 -32.47 24.67 -5.58
C ALA A 171 -32.78 24.73 -7.09
N ARG A 172 -31.79 24.50 -7.96
CA ARG A 172 -31.95 24.40 -9.42
C ARG A 172 -32.73 23.15 -9.84
N LEU A 173 -32.55 22.00 -9.20
CA LEU A 173 -33.34 20.79 -9.49
C LEU A 173 -34.76 20.88 -8.96
N SER A 174 -34.97 21.54 -7.82
CA SER A 174 -36.32 21.79 -7.29
C SER A 174 -37.15 22.66 -8.23
N THR A 175 -36.53 23.53 -9.05
CA THR A 175 -37.21 24.28 -10.10
C THR A 175 -37.52 23.45 -11.37
N MET A 176 -36.95 22.25 -11.53
CA MET A 176 -37.14 21.39 -12.71
C MET A 176 -38.05 20.15 -12.47
N HIS A 177 -38.76 20.07 -11.34
CA HIS A 177 -39.73 18.99 -11.04
C HIS A 177 -39.22 17.52 -11.14
N ILE A 178 -37.93 17.25 -10.89
CA ILE A 178 -37.39 15.87 -10.83
C ILE A 178 -36.93 15.56 -9.39
N LYS A 179 -37.88 15.22 -8.50
CA LYS A 179 -37.60 15.03 -7.06
C LYS A 179 -36.91 13.70 -6.72
N THR A 180 -37.10 12.65 -7.51
CA THR A 180 -36.58 11.30 -7.23
C THR A 180 -35.12 11.11 -7.65
N VAL A 181 -34.69 11.74 -8.74
CA VAL A 181 -33.29 11.70 -9.21
C VAL A 181 -32.39 12.55 -8.30
N SER A 182 -32.91 13.66 -7.75
CA SER A 182 -32.17 14.54 -6.83
C SER A 182 -31.73 13.84 -5.54
N ALA A 183 -32.56 12.97 -4.96
CA ALA A 183 -32.22 12.26 -3.73
C ALA A 183 -31.17 11.17 -3.96
N ILE A 184 -31.23 10.48 -5.11
CA ILE A 184 -30.29 9.41 -5.47
C ILE A 184 -28.92 9.99 -5.84
N ILE A 185 -28.87 11.10 -6.58
CA ILE A 185 -27.61 11.79 -6.91
C ILE A 185 -26.99 12.40 -5.64
N SER A 186 -27.79 13.00 -4.75
CA SER A 186 -27.27 13.54 -3.48
C SER A 186 -26.73 12.43 -2.57
N LEU A 187 -27.39 11.26 -2.53
CA LEU A 187 -26.90 10.09 -1.80
C LEU A 187 -25.61 9.52 -2.43
N LEU A 188 -25.51 9.48 -3.76
CA LEU A 188 -24.30 9.07 -4.48
C LEU A 188 -23.14 10.04 -4.25
N ILE A 189 -23.38 11.35 -4.22
CA ILE A 189 -22.37 12.37 -3.93
C ILE A 189 -21.91 12.26 -2.47
N ILE A 190 -22.82 12.06 -1.51
CA ILE A 190 -22.46 11.83 -0.09
C ILE A 190 -21.65 10.54 0.09
N VAL A 191 -22.00 9.47 -0.64
CA VAL A 191 -21.25 8.20 -0.64
C VAL A 191 -19.88 8.33 -1.32
N SER A 192 -19.77 9.14 -2.37
CA SER A 192 -18.49 9.45 -3.02
C SER A 192 -17.60 10.34 -2.14
N ILE A 193 -18.16 11.33 -1.44
CA ILE A 193 -17.41 12.17 -0.50
C ILE A 193 -16.98 11.37 0.74
N GLY A 194 -17.77 10.38 1.19
CA GLY A 194 -17.37 9.42 2.22
C GLY A 194 -16.32 8.38 1.77
N ARG A 195 -16.01 8.33 0.47
CA ARG A 195 -14.95 7.51 -0.13
C ARG A 195 -13.72 8.30 -0.57
N CYS A 196 -13.75 9.63 -0.57
CA CYS A 196 -12.60 10.49 -0.86
C CYS A 196 -11.76 10.72 0.42
N ASP A 197 -11.18 9.64 0.97
CA ASP A 197 -9.94 9.74 1.76
C ASP A 197 -8.76 9.02 1.07
N ASP A 198 -8.98 8.50 -0.15
CA ASP A 198 -7.92 7.99 -1.03
C ASP A 198 -8.07 8.64 -2.41
N PHE A 199 -7.47 9.81 -2.60
CA PHE A 199 -7.13 10.30 -3.93
C PHE A 199 -5.65 10.72 -3.94
N ASP A 200 -4.96 9.98 -4.78
CA ASP A 200 -3.55 10.05 -5.15
C ASP A 200 -3.32 11.37 -5.91
N ASP A 201 -2.51 12.28 -5.36
CA ASP A 201 -1.98 13.43 -6.09
C ASP A 201 -0.89 12.93 -7.04
N SER A 202 -1.30 12.30 -8.14
CA SER A 202 -0.46 12.08 -9.32
C SER A 202 -0.73 13.19 -10.32
N GLU A 203 -0.16 14.37 -10.08
CA GLU A 203 0.13 15.28 -11.19
C GLU A 203 1.27 14.68 -12.02
N GLU A 204 0.88 13.90 -13.03
CA GLU A 204 1.75 13.44 -14.10
C GLU A 204 2.21 14.67 -14.91
N ALA A 205 3.29 15.29 -14.47
CA ALA A 205 4.04 16.24 -15.27
C ALA A 205 4.63 15.47 -16.46
N THR A 206 4.00 15.61 -17.62
CA THR A 206 4.56 15.14 -18.90
C THR A 206 5.84 15.90 -19.20
N VAL A 207 6.97 15.36 -18.76
CA VAL A 207 8.29 15.75 -19.26
C VAL A 207 8.55 14.90 -20.50
N GLU A 208 8.45 15.51 -21.69
CA GLU A 208 9.08 14.97 -22.88
C GLU A 208 10.61 14.97 -22.66
N THR A 209 11.13 13.90 -22.05
CA THR A 209 12.55 13.64 -22.04
C THR A 209 12.95 13.18 -23.44
N VAL A 210 13.55 14.08 -24.19
CA VAL A 210 14.34 13.75 -25.37
C VAL A 210 15.38 12.73 -24.92
N ALA A 211 15.33 11.52 -25.49
CA ALA A 211 16.23 10.41 -25.17
C ALA A 211 17.69 10.85 -25.27
N ALA A 212 18.28 11.20 -24.12
CA ALA A 212 19.71 11.16 -23.94
C ALA A 212 20.06 9.71 -23.62
N GLU A 213 20.80 9.06 -24.50
CA GLU A 213 21.42 7.76 -24.22
C GLU A 213 22.30 7.91 -22.97
N GLU A 214 21.79 7.50 -21.81
CA GLU A 214 22.62 7.33 -20.62
C GLU A 214 23.59 6.19 -20.90
N ALA A 215 24.88 6.53 -20.90
CA ALA A 215 25.95 5.55 -20.91
C ALA A 215 25.84 4.73 -19.62
N THR A 216 25.33 3.50 -19.73
CA THR A 216 25.33 2.51 -18.66
C THR A 216 26.77 2.30 -18.20
N VAL A 217 27.10 2.78 -17.01
CA VAL A 217 28.33 2.38 -16.35
C VAL A 217 28.14 0.91 -15.99
N ASP A 218 28.70 0.02 -16.80
CA ASP A 218 28.76 -1.42 -16.55
C ASP A 218 29.61 -1.66 -15.29
N ILE A 219 28.99 -1.54 -14.11
CA ILE A 219 29.59 -2.03 -12.87
C ILE A 219 29.39 -3.56 -12.90
N PRO A 220 30.47 -4.36 -13.04
CA PRO A 220 30.34 -5.81 -13.02
C PRO A 220 29.88 -6.24 -11.63
N TYR A 221 28.83 -7.06 -11.59
CA TYR A 221 28.38 -7.67 -10.35
C TYR A 221 29.39 -8.73 -9.90
N GLU A 222 29.81 -8.66 -8.64
CA GLU A 222 30.66 -9.66 -8.01
C GLU A 222 29.89 -10.29 -6.85
N SER A 223 29.67 -11.60 -6.95
CA SER A 223 28.92 -12.36 -5.95
C SER A 223 29.63 -12.34 -4.59
N PRO A 224 28.91 -12.07 -3.50
CA PRO A 224 29.51 -12.01 -2.17
C PRO A 224 29.92 -13.42 -1.70
N GLU A 225 31.22 -13.62 -1.46
CA GLU A 225 31.70 -14.86 -0.87
C GLU A 225 31.45 -14.90 0.65
N PRO A 226 30.96 -16.03 1.20
CA PRO A 226 30.75 -16.14 2.64
C PRO A 226 32.09 -16.13 3.40
N LEU A 227 32.22 -15.20 4.34
CA LEU A 227 33.39 -15.05 5.23
C LEU A 227 33.78 -16.36 5.97
N ASP A 228 32.80 -17.21 6.26
CA ASP A 228 33.01 -18.52 6.90
C ASP A 228 32.12 -19.58 6.22
N PRO A 229 32.66 -20.31 5.22
CA PRO A 229 31.94 -21.37 4.51
C PRO A 229 31.41 -22.47 5.44
N GLY A 230 32.05 -22.68 6.60
CA GLY A 230 31.65 -23.70 7.57
C GLY A 230 30.35 -23.38 8.31
N LYS A 231 29.90 -22.12 8.31
CA LYS A 231 28.66 -21.69 8.96
C LYS A 231 27.46 -21.62 8.02
N VAL A 232 27.71 -21.62 6.70
CA VAL A 232 26.67 -21.58 5.68
C VAL A 232 26.00 -22.95 5.53
N TYR A 233 24.67 -22.96 5.43
CA TYR A 233 23.88 -24.17 5.18
C TYR A 233 23.50 -24.31 3.71
N ILE A 234 23.19 -23.18 3.07
CA ILE A 234 23.01 -23.02 1.63
C ILE A 234 23.30 -21.56 1.28
N ALA A 235 24.00 -21.35 0.17
CA ALA A 235 24.17 -20.08 -0.52
C ALA A 235 24.12 -20.41 -2.01
N GLU A 236 23.33 -19.65 -2.75
CA GLU A 236 23.11 -19.82 -4.18
C GLU A 236 23.02 -18.43 -4.81
N HIS A 237 23.85 -18.20 -5.82
CA HIS A 237 23.98 -16.93 -6.54
C HIS A 237 23.71 -17.11 -8.05
N PHE A 238 23.52 -18.35 -8.53
CA PHE A 238 23.24 -18.69 -9.93
C PHE A 238 24.27 -18.21 -10.97
N ASP A 239 25.50 -17.93 -10.54
CA ASP A 239 26.61 -17.54 -11.42
C ASP A 239 26.96 -18.64 -12.44
N ASP A 240 26.95 -19.90 -11.98
CA ASP A 240 27.36 -21.09 -12.73
C ASP A 240 26.16 -21.94 -13.19
N PRO A 241 25.80 -21.93 -14.49
CA PRO A 241 24.67 -22.71 -15.01
C PRO A 241 24.85 -24.23 -14.85
N ASP A 242 26.09 -24.72 -14.92
CA ASP A 242 26.40 -26.15 -14.79
C ASP A 242 26.22 -26.65 -13.35
N LEU A 243 26.46 -25.79 -12.36
CA LEU A 243 26.22 -26.11 -10.94
C LEU A 243 24.72 -26.13 -10.65
N PHE A 244 23.96 -25.20 -11.24
CA PHE A 244 22.52 -25.17 -11.11
C PHE A 244 21.85 -26.48 -11.53
N VAL A 245 22.18 -27.01 -12.72
CA VAL A 245 21.58 -28.26 -13.24
C VAL A 245 21.85 -29.46 -12.33
N LYS A 246 22.98 -29.46 -11.60
CA LYS A 246 23.33 -30.53 -10.66
C LYS A 246 22.68 -30.35 -9.29
N ARG A 247 22.50 -29.11 -8.85
CA ARG A 247 22.09 -28.77 -7.48
C ARG A 247 20.59 -28.59 -7.32
N TRP A 248 19.90 -28.14 -8.35
CA TRP A 248 18.46 -27.89 -8.34
C TRP A 248 17.71 -28.96 -9.10
N ILE A 249 16.74 -29.57 -8.42
CA ILE A 249 15.96 -30.68 -8.95
C ILE A 249 14.54 -30.18 -9.17
N LYS A 250 14.09 -30.26 -10.43
CA LYS A 250 12.71 -29.98 -10.82
C LYS A 250 11.82 -31.16 -10.40
N SER A 251 10.69 -30.86 -9.77
CA SER A 251 9.73 -31.89 -9.43
C SER A 251 9.07 -32.46 -10.69
N GLN A 252 8.84 -33.78 -10.70
CA GLN A 252 8.03 -34.49 -11.70
C GLN A 252 6.72 -35.02 -11.08
N ALA A 253 6.39 -34.57 -9.86
CA ALA A 253 5.20 -35.00 -9.14
C ALA A 253 3.91 -34.53 -9.84
N LYS A 254 2.82 -35.25 -9.56
CA LYS A 254 1.46 -34.83 -9.91
C LYS A 254 0.67 -34.58 -8.64
N LYS A 255 -0.03 -33.46 -8.57
CA LYS A 255 -1.01 -33.11 -7.57
C LYS A 255 -2.28 -33.94 -7.78
N GLU A 256 -2.71 -34.64 -6.74
CA GLU A 256 -3.95 -35.44 -6.78
C GLU A 256 -5.18 -34.53 -6.62
N GLY A 257 -6.21 -34.73 -7.44
CA GLY A 257 -7.53 -34.09 -7.28
C GLY A 257 -7.83 -32.86 -8.15
N ILE A 258 -7.00 -32.55 -9.16
CA ILE A 258 -7.22 -31.48 -10.15
C ILE A 258 -7.15 -32.09 -11.57
N SER A 259 -7.71 -31.40 -12.59
CA SER A 259 -7.63 -31.81 -14.00
C SER A 259 -6.20 -32.14 -14.43
N GLU A 260 -6.03 -33.15 -15.31
CA GLU A 260 -4.72 -33.69 -15.72
C GLU A 260 -3.77 -32.65 -16.33
N ASP A 261 -4.31 -31.52 -16.82
CA ASP A 261 -3.60 -30.41 -17.43
C ASP A 261 -2.98 -29.43 -16.41
N ILE A 262 -3.53 -29.34 -15.19
CA ILE A 262 -3.07 -28.46 -14.09
C ILE A 262 -2.42 -29.28 -12.95
N ALA A 263 -2.66 -30.59 -12.93
CA ALA A 263 -2.17 -31.48 -11.89
C ALA A 263 -0.64 -31.66 -11.90
N LYS A 264 0.07 -31.38 -12.98
CA LYS A 264 1.52 -31.65 -13.07
C LYS A 264 2.32 -30.43 -12.62
N TYR A 265 3.40 -30.66 -11.87
CA TYR A 265 4.39 -29.62 -11.59
C TYR A 265 5.29 -29.42 -12.82
N ASP A 266 4.76 -28.82 -13.89
CA ASP A 266 5.42 -28.70 -15.20
C ASP A 266 5.95 -27.28 -15.50
N GLY A 267 6.05 -26.42 -14.47
CA GLY A 267 6.65 -25.09 -14.61
C GLY A 267 8.09 -25.12 -15.10
N GLU A 268 8.39 -24.28 -16.08
CA GLU A 268 9.72 -24.13 -16.67
C GLU A 268 10.54 -23.07 -15.93
N TRP A 269 11.67 -23.52 -15.38
CA TRP A 269 12.67 -22.67 -14.75
C TRP A 269 13.90 -22.48 -15.64
N GLN A 270 14.36 -21.25 -15.75
CA GLN A 270 15.57 -20.84 -16.48
C GLN A 270 16.40 -19.86 -15.64
N ILE A 271 17.70 -19.81 -15.90
CA ILE A 271 18.60 -18.80 -15.32
C ILE A 271 18.74 -17.67 -16.33
N GLU A 272 18.35 -16.47 -15.93
CA GLU A 272 18.41 -15.28 -16.77
C GLU A 272 18.77 -14.05 -15.95
N THR A 273 19.27 -13.02 -16.63
CA THR A 273 19.44 -11.67 -16.07
C THR A 273 18.08 -10.95 -16.02
N SER A 274 17.91 -9.99 -15.12
CA SER A 274 16.70 -9.15 -15.10
C SER A 274 16.51 -8.41 -16.44
N GLN A 275 15.24 -8.27 -16.88
CA GLN A 275 14.89 -7.52 -18.09
C GLN A 275 15.13 -6.01 -17.96
N LYS A 276 15.02 -5.47 -16.74
CA LYS A 276 15.24 -4.05 -16.42
C LYS A 276 16.29 -3.91 -15.33
N ASP A 277 17.13 -2.88 -15.46
CA ASP A 277 18.16 -2.49 -14.48
C ASP A 277 19.04 -3.65 -14.00
N SER A 278 19.43 -4.55 -14.90
CA SER A 278 20.29 -5.68 -14.56
C SER A 278 21.75 -5.25 -14.43
N LEU A 279 22.39 -5.68 -13.34
CA LEU A 279 23.83 -5.64 -13.24
C LEU A 279 24.44 -6.71 -14.14
N ALA A 280 25.51 -6.36 -14.85
CA ALA A 280 26.20 -7.29 -15.73
C ALA A 280 26.79 -8.46 -14.91
N GLY A 281 26.24 -9.66 -15.11
CA GLY A 281 26.63 -10.88 -14.41
C GLY A 281 25.64 -11.36 -13.37
N ASP A 282 24.71 -10.51 -12.91
CA ASP A 282 23.70 -10.88 -11.93
C ASP A 282 22.58 -11.71 -12.58
N ARG A 283 22.49 -12.98 -12.18
CA ARG A 283 21.58 -13.97 -12.75
C ARG A 283 20.65 -14.48 -11.68
N GLY A 284 19.38 -14.61 -12.02
CA GLY A 284 18.35 -15.13 -11.14
C GLY A 284 17.68 -16.38 -11.70
N LEU A 285 17.06 -17.14 -10.80
CA LEU A 285 16.16 -18.22 -11.17
C LEU A 285 14.78 -17.64 -11.55
N VAL A 286 14.40 -17.76 -12.81
CA VAL A 286 13.16 -17.20 -13.35
C VAL A 286 12.16 -18.30 -13.72
N LEU A 287 10.91 -18.11 -13.32
CA LEU A 287 9.78 -18.93 -13.73
C LEU A 287 9.17 -18.37 -15.04
N LYS A 288 9.23 -19.12 -16.13
CA LYS A 288 8.72 -18.69 -17.45
C LYS A 288 7.27 -19.04 -17.70
N SER A 289 6.76 -20.06 -17.02
CA SER A 289 5.43 -20.60 -17.28
C SER A 289 4.34 -19.81 -16.57
N LYS A 290 3.34 -19.33 -17.34
CA LYS A 290 2.14 -18.69 -16.79
C LYS A 290 1.11 -19.73 -16.35
N ALA A 291 0.43 -19.47 -15.23
CA ALA A 291 -0.70 -20.24 -14.69
C ALA A 291 -0.44 -21.75 -14.48
N LYS A 292 0.81 -22.14 -14.18
CA LYS A 292 1.21 -23.53 -13.90
C LYS A 292 1.78 -23.66 -12.50
N HIS A 293 1.58 -24.82 -11.88
CA HIS A 293 2.25 -25.13 -10.64
C HIS A 293 3.72 -25.46 -10.91
N ALA A 294 4.62 -24.78 -10.23
CA ALA A 294 6.06 -24.96 -10.39
C ALA A 294 6.67 -25.35 -9.05
N ALA A 295 7.55 -26.35 -9.08
CA ALA A 295 8.20 -26.85 -7.88
C ALA A 295 9.65 -27.22 -8.22
N ILE A 296 10.58 -26.56 -7.55
CA ILE A 296 12.01 -26.79 -7.67
C ILE A 296 12.60 -26.80 -6.27
N ALA A 297 13.53 -27.71 -6.01
CA ALA A 297 14.11 -27.89 -4.69
C ALA A 297 15.60 -28.18 -4.78
N SER A 298 16.32 -27.79 -3.74
CA SER A 298 17.74 -28.12 -3.56
C SER A 298 17.98 -28.66 -2.17
N SER A 299 18.99 -29.52 -2.04
CA SER A 299 19.44 -30.03 -0.74
C SER A 299 20.38 -29.03 -0.08
N LEU A 300 20.27 -28.91 1.25
CA LEU A 300 21.24 -28.17 2.06
C LEU A 300 22.60 -28.89 2.07
N LEU A 301 23.69 -28.14 2.29
CA LEU A 301 25.04 -28.69 2.43
C LEU A 301 25.15 -29.58 3.68
N LYS A 302 24.41 -29.21 4.73
CA LYS A 302 24.29 -29.92 6.00
C LYS A 302 22.90 -29.66 6.59
N PRO A 303 22.34 -30.60 7.36
CA PRO A 303 21.03 -30.41 7.99
C PRO A 303 21.10 -29.33 9.08
N PHE A 304 20.03 -28.54 9.21
CA PHE A 304 19.86 -27.53 10.24
C PHE A 304 18.99 -28.07 11.38
N VAL A 305 19.61 -28.22 12.56
CA VAL A 305 18.92 -28.66 13.78
C VAL A 305 18.56 -27.44 14.62
N PHE A 306 17.29 -27.36 15.04
CA PHE A 306 16.80 -26.29 15.90
C PHE A 306 17.15 -26.56 17.36
N ASP A 307 18.33 -26.13 17.80
CA ASP A 307 18.80 -26.31 19.17
C ASP A 307 19.08 -25.00 19.91
N THR A 308 20.21 -24.36 19.59
CA THR A 308 20.85 -23.25 20.29
C THR A 308 21.25 -22.14 19.33
N LYS A 309 21.29 -22.42 18.02
CA LYS A 309 21.67 -21.44 16.99
C LYS A 309 20.42 -20.82 16.36
N PRO A 310 20.42 -19.51 16.08
CA PRO A 310 19.33 -18.89 15.34
C PRO A 310 19.31 -19.40 13.89
N LEU A 311 18.12 -19.49 13.31
CA LEU A 311 17.92 -19.71 11.89
C LEU A 311 17.82 -18.34 11.21
N ILE A 312 18.55 -18.16 10.11
CA ILE A 312 18.46 -16.98 9.24
C ILE A 312 18.18 -17.49 7.82
N VAL A 313 17.08 -17.03 7.24
CA VAL A 313 16.70 -17.30 5.85
C VAL A 313 16.57 -15.96 5.15
N GLN A 314 17.30 -15.79 4.06
CA GLN A 314 17.30 -14.56 3.29
C GLN A 314 17.32 -14.88 1.80
N TYR A 315 16.48 -14.21 1.03
CA TYR A 315 16.44 -14.33 -0.43
C TYR A 315 15.78 -13.10 -1.06
N GLU A 316 16.04 -12.90 -2.34
CA GLU A 316 15.53 -11.78 -3.12
C GLU A 316 14.45 -12.26 -4.09
N VAL A 317 13.41 -11.44 -4.26
CA VAL A 317 12.35 -11.69 -5.25
C VAL A 317 12.15 -10.43 -6.07
N LEU A 318 12.09 -10.62 -7.38
CA LEU A 318 11.78 -9.58 -8.35
C LEU A 318 10.55 -9.98 -9.16
N PHE A 319 9.48 -9.21 -9.05
CA PHE A 319 8.26 -9.39 -9.86
C PHE A 319 8.35 -8.56 -11.14
N GLN A 320 9.08 -9.05 -12.15
CA GLN A 320 9.40 -8.30 -13.38
C GLN A 320 8.16 -7.76 -14.12
N ASP A 321 7.11 -8.59 -14.24
CA ASP A 321 5.85 -8.21 -14.91
C ASP A 321 4.78 -7.69 -13.92
N GLY A 322 5.11 -7.60 -12.63
CA GLY A 322 4.14 -7.50 -11.54
C GLY A 322 3.43 -8.84 -11.25
N GLN A 323 2.68 -8.89 -10.15
CA GLN A 323 1.97 -10.11 -9.72
C GLN A 323 0.47 -9.83 -9.53
N GLU A 324 -0.38 -10.61 -10.19
CA GLU A 324 -1.85 -10.58 -9.99
C GLU A 324 -2.30 -11.64 -8.97
N CYS A 325 -2.00 -12.91 -9.25
CA CYS A 325 -2.19 -14.03 -8.32
C CYS A 325 -1.07 -15.07 -8.44
N GLY A 326 -0.30 -15.23 -7.38
CA GLY A 326 0.85 -16.13 -7.29
C GLY A 326 1.69 -15.89 -6.03
N GLY A 327 2.37 -16.94 -5.59
CA GLY A 327 3.23 -16.92 -4.41
C GLY A 327 4.69 -17.16 -4.77
N ALA A 328 5.58 -16.39 -4.16
CA ALA A 328 7.02 -16.48 -4.33
C ALA A 328 7.70 -16.78 -2.99
N TYR A 329 7.18 -17.78 -2.27
CA TYR A 329 7.66 -18.20 -0.96
C TYR A 329 8.54 -19.44 -1.03
N LEU A 330 9.44 -19.56 -0.04
CA LEU A 330 10.27 -20.73 0.17
C LEU A 330 9.62 -21.69 1.16
N LYS A 331 9.88 -22.99 0.98
CA LYS A 331 9.57 -24.04 1.95
C LYS A 331 10.84 -24.74 2.38
N LEU A 332 11.12 -24.72 3.68
CA LEU A 332 12.18 -25.50 4.31
C LEU A 332 11.65 -26.89 4.60
N LEU A 333 12.05 -27.86 3.78
CA LEU A 333 11.56 -29.25 3.85
C LEU A 333 12.06 -29.93 5.14
N SER A 334 11.21 -30.70 5.80
CA SER A 334 11.63 -31.44 7.00
C SER A 334 12.52 -32.62 6.63
N GLN A 335 13.50 -32.95 7.47
CA GLN A 335 14.36 -34.11 7.28
C GLN A 335 13.54 -35.41 7.41
N GLY A 336 13.26 -36.06 6.28
CA GLY A 336 12.46 -37.29 6.21
C GLY A 336 12.77 -38.14 4.97
N THR A 337 12.22 -39.36 4.90
CA THR A 337 12.37 -40.24 3.73
C THR A 337 11.69 -39.70 2.48
N GLU A 338 10.56 -39.00 2.64
CA GLU A 338 9.83 -38.37 1.54
C GLU A 338 10.59 -37.15 0.99
N SER A 339 11.12 -36.30 1.88
CA SER A 339 11.89 -35.10 1.50
C SER A 339 13.25 -35.40 0.88
N LYS A 340 13.76 -36.64 0.99
CA LYS A 340 14.97 -37.08 0.27
C LYS A 340 14.74 -37.25 -1.23
N ASN A 341 13.51 -37.55 -1.64
CA ASN A 341 13.15 -37.75 -3.04
C ASN A 341 12.66 -36.42 -3.64
N LEU A 342 13.59 -35.50 -3.91
CA LEU A 342 13.28 -34.18 -4.47
C LEU A 342 12.58 -34.24 -5.85
N ASN A 343 12.74 -35.34 -6.59
CA ASN A 343 12.01 -35.59 -7.84
C ASN A 343 10.48 -35.67 -7.64
N ASN A 344 10.01 -36.04 -6.44
CA ASN A 344 8.59 -36.18 -6.13
C ASN A 344 8.13 -35.12 -5.12
N PHE A 345 8.60 -33.88 -5.30
CA PHE A 345 8.20 -32.76 -4.45
C PHE A 345 6.80 -32.26 -4.82
N HIS A 346 5.87 -32.28 -3.86
CA HIS A 346 4.48 -31.88 -4.04
C HIS A 346 3.96 -31.02 -2.89
N ASP A 347 2.70 -30.64 -2.93
CA ASP A 347 2.05 -29.73 -1.98
C ASP A 347 1.97 -30.32 -0.57
N LYS A 348 1.70 -31.63 -0.47
CA LYS A 348 1.67 -32.37 0.81
C LYS A 348 3.06 -32.75 1.36
N THR A 349 4.17 -32.45 0.69
CA THR A 349 5.51 -32.83 1.18
C THR A 349 5.78 -32.16 2.53
N PRO A 350 6.27 -32.90 3.55
CA PRO A 350 6.47 -32.34 4.88
C PRO A 350 7.55 -31.25 4.88
N TYR A 351 7.20 -30.11 5.43
CA TYR A 351 8.06 -28.95 5.60
C TYR A 351 8.01 -28.46 7.05
N SER A 352 9.07 -27.83 7.52
CA SER A 352 9.16 -27.27 8.87
C SER A 352 8.77 -25.81 8.90
N ILE A 353 9.22 -25.02 7.92
CA ILE A 353 8.93 -23.57 7.81
C ILE A 353 8.55 -23.23 6.36
N MET A 354 7.55 -22.38 6.19
CA MET A 354 7.25 -21.69 4.94
C MET A 354 7.38 -20.18 5.17
N PHE A 355 8.14 -19.51 4.32
CA PHE A 355 8.43 -18.09 4.45
C PHE A 355 8.46 -17.40 3.09
N GLY A 356 7.71 -16.30 2.95
CA GLY A 356 7.78 -15.45 1.75
C GLY A 356 6.49 -14.78 1.30
N PRO A 357 6.57 -13.88 0.30
CA PRO A 357 5.45 -13.11 -0.19
C PRO A 357 4.48 -13.97 -1.00
N ASP A 358 3.20 -13.68 -0.86
CA ASP A 358 2.10 -14.28 -1.60
C ASP A 358 1.01 -13.24 -1.85
N LYS A 359 0.61 -13.11 -3.10
CA LYS A 359 -0.42 -12.17 -3.53
C LYS A 359 -1.46 -12.92 -4.34
N CYS A 360 -2.74 -12.73 -4.03
CA CYS A 360 -3.81 -13.13 -4.93
C CYS A 360 -4.96 -12.13 -4.91
N GLY A 361 -5.12 -11.40 -6.02
CA GLY A 361 -6.05 -10.28 -6.10
C GLY A 361 -5.64 -9.17 -5.12
N ASN A 362 -6.55 -8.80 -4.22
CA ASN A 362 -6.31 -7.77 -3.20
C ASN A 362 -5.73 -8.31 -1.89
N ASP A 363 -5.53 -9.63 -1.76
CA ASP A 363 -4.96 -10.20 -0.54
C ASP A 363 -3.43 -10.28 -0.69
N HIS A 364 -2.76 -9.35 -0.01
CA HIS A 364 -1.31 -9.29 0.13
C HIS A 364 -0.90 -9.93 1.46
N LYS A 365 -0.09 -10.99 1.39
CA LYS A 365 0.37 -11.74 2.56
C LYS A 365 1.87 -11.97 2.49
N LEU A 366 2.50 -11.90 3.66
CA LEU A 366 3.84 -12.42 3.87
C LEU A 366 3.70 -13.64 4.77
N HIS A 367 3.84 -14.83 4.19
CA HIS A 367 3.72 -16.06 4.94
C HIS A 367 4.92 -16.19 5.87
N PHE A 368 4.65 -16.44 7.14
CA PHE A 368 5.58 -17.11 8.03
C PHE A 368 4.79 -18.17 8.77
N ILE A 369 4.98 -19.42 8.36
CA ILE A 369 4.26 -20.58 8.86
C ILE A 369 5.29 -21.58 9.35
N PHE A 370 5.10 -22.13 10.54
CA PHE A 370 5.89 -23.27 10.98
C PHE A 370 4.99 -24.42 11.40
N LYS A 371 5.47 -25.65 11.22
CA LYS A 371 4.76 -26.85 11.66
C LYS A 371 5.14 -27.18 13.09
N HIS A 372 4.16 -27.07 13.99
CA HIS A 372 4.32 -27.45 15.38
C HIS A 372 3.84 -28.88 15.58
N ARG A 373 4.65 -29.69 16.27
CA ARG A 373 4.27 -31.06 16.65
C ARG A 373 3.62 -31.02 18.02
N ASN A 374 2.34 -31.40 18.08
CA ASN A 374 1.61 -31.48 19.33
C ASN A 374 2.25 -32.54 20.26
N PRO A 375 2.63 -32.17 21.50
CA PRO A 375 3.26 -33.09 22.46
C PRO A 375 2.37 -34.26 22.90
N LEU A 376 1.04 -34.13 22.87
CA LEU A 376 0.10 -35.13 23.37
C LEU A 376 -0.18 -36.23 22.34
N ASN A 377 -0.58 -35.83 21.13
CA ASN A 377 -1.05 -36.75 20.09
C ASN A 377 -0.05 -36.90 18.92
N SER A 378 1.08 -36.17 18.94
CA SER A 378 2.07 -36.12 17.85
C SER A 378 1.54 -35.65 16.49
N SER A 379 0.36 -35.02 16.43
CA SER A 379 -0.13 -34.39 15.20
C SER A 379 0.75 -33.20 14.82
N LEU A 380 0.84 -32.91 13.52
CA LEU A 380 1.50 -31.72 13.01
C LEU A 380 0.44 -30.69 12.67
N GLU A 381 0.52 -29.54 13.31
CA GLU A 381 -0.36 -28.39 13.06
C GLU A 381 0.43 -27.24 12.44
N GLU A 382 -0.16 -26.61 11.43
CA GLU A 382 0.40 -25.40 10.82
C GLU A 382 0.02 -24.19 11.68
N LYS A 383 1.03 -23.44 12.13
CA LYS A 383 0.87 -22.22 12.92
C LYS A 383 1.19 -21.05 12.01
N HIS A 384 0.22 -20.16 11.78
CA HIS A 384 0.39 -19.00 10.91
C HIS A 384 0.71 -17.76 11.71
N CYS A 385 1.77 -17.03 11.33
CA CYS A 385 2.08 -15.75 11.92
C CYS A 385 0.95 -14.74 11.63
N LYS A 386 0.62 -13.91 12.62
CA LYS A 386 -0.30 -12.79 12.43
C LYS A 386 0.23 -11.83 11.35
N LYS A 387 -0.70 -11.21 10.63
CA LYS A 387 -0.37 -10.24 9.57
C LYS A 387 0.48 -9.09 10.15
N PRO A 388 1.51 -8.60 9.41
CA PRO A 388 2.28 -7.44 9.82
C PRO A 388 1.38 -6.20 9.90
N LYS A 389 1.79 -5.21 10.70
CA LYS A 389 1.09 -3.92 10.81
C LYS A 389 1.32 -3.03 9.59
N ASP A 390 2.51 -3.13 9.00
CA ASP A 390 2.89 -2.35 7.84
C ASP A 390 2.30 -2.95 6.55
N ARG A 391 1.91 -2.07 5.61
CA ARG A 391 1.46 -2.47 4.28
C ARG A 391 2.66 -2.92 3.45
N ILE A 392 2.48 -4.02 2.70
CA ILE A 392 3.52 -4.64 1.85
C ILE A 392 3.12 -4.63 0.36
N GLU A 393 2.21 -3.73 -0.03
CA GLU A 393 1.60 -3.72 -1.37
C GLU A 393 2.56 -3.21 -2.46
N GLU A 394 3.43 -2.28 -2.07
CA GLU A 394 4.47 -1.68 -2.92
C GLU A 394 5.40 -2.75 -3.51
N VAL A 395 5.75 -3.74 -2.69
CA VAL A 395 6.64 -4.87 -3.00
C VAL A 395 6.19 -5.73 -4.19
N PHE A 396 4.90 -5.70 -4.52
CA PHE A 396 4.33 -6.47 -5.63
C PHE A 396 4.09 -5.64 -6.89
N SER A 397 4.28 -4.31 -6.82
CA SER A 397 3.78 -3.37 -7.82
C SER A 397 4.87 -2.47 -8.41
N ASP A 398 5.93 -2.18 -7.66
CA ASP A 398 7.03 -1.30 -8.09
C ASP A 398 7.98 -1.93 -9.12
N LYS A 399 7.91 -3.26 -9.31
CA LYS A 399 8.74 -4.05 -10.23
C LYS A 399 10.23 -3.97 -9.92
N LEU A 400 10.58 -3.73 -8.65
CA LEU A 400 11.95 -3.69 -8.16
C LEU A 400 12.29 -4.98 -7.39
N PRO A 401 13.59 -5.31 -7.25
CA PRO A 401 14.01 -6.46 -6.46
C PRO A 401 13.88 -6.13 -4.96
N HIS A 402 13.25 -7.02 -4.20
CA HIS A 402 13.11 -6.88 -2.75
C HIS A 402 13.77 -8.03 -2.01
N LEU A 403 14.44 -7.69 -0.90
CA LEU A 403 15.15 -8.61 -0.04
C LEU A 403 14.29 -9.02 1.15
N PHE A 404 13.91 -10.29 1.22
CA PHE A 404 13.15 -10.86 2.34
C PHE A 404 14.07 -11.59 3.30
N THR A 405 14.01 -11.24 4.58
CA THR A 405 14.82 -11.87 5.63
C THR A 405 13.95 -12.32 6.79
N LEU A 406 14.11 -13.57 7.21
CA LEU A 406 13.53 -14.15 8.43
C LEU A 406 14.67 -14.51 9.38
N VAL A 407 14.64 -13.95 10.58
CA VAL A 407 15.53 -14.32 11.69
C VAL A 407 14.70 -14.94 12.79
N LEU A 408 14.95 -16.22 13.08
CA LEU A 408 14.30 -16.96 14.16
C LEU A 408 15.32 -17.31 15.23
N LYS A 409 15.07 -16.85 16.46
CA LYS A 409 16.00 -16.99 17.58
C LYS A 409 15.59 -18.14 18.51
N PRO A 410 16.56 -18.76 19.23
CA PRO A 410 16.29 -19.86 20.17
C PRO A 410 15.44 -19.49 21.39
N ASP A 411 15.27 -18.18 21.66
CA ASP A 411 14.41 -17.64 22.72
C ASP A 411 12.92 -17.60 22.33
N ASN A 412 12.57 -18.23 21.20
CA ASN A 412 11.24 -18.21 20.56
C ASN A 412 10.82 -16.84 20.01
N THR A 413 11.75 -15.90 19.83
CA THR A 413 11.46 -14.63 19.15
C THR A 413 11.80 -14.72 17.66
N PHE A 414 11.06 -13.97 16.85
CA PHE A 414 11.31 -13.86 15.42
C PHE A 414 11.28 -12.41 14.97
N GLU A 415 11.99 -12.15 13.88
CA GLU A 415 12.07 -10.87 13.22
C GLU A 415 12.00 -11.09 11.71
N ILE A 416 11.14 -10.34 11.04
CA ILE A 416 10.98 -10.36 9.59
C ILE A 416 11.27 -8.96 9.07
N SER A 417 12.22 -8.87 8.15
CA SER A 417 12.57 -7.62 7.50
C SER A 417 12.46 -7.74 5.98
N VAL A 418 11.98 -6.66 5.36
CA VAL A 418 11.97 -6.46 3.92
C VAL A 418 12.87 -5.27 3.64
N ASP A 419 13.85 -5.43 2.75
CA ASP A 419 14.84 -4.38 2.41
C ASP A 419 15.56 -3.80 3.63
N LYS A 420 15.89 -4.70 4.58
CA LYS A 420 16.52 -4.37 5.89
C LYS A 420 15.64 -3.54 6.83
N LYS A 421 14.39 -3.24 6.45
CA LYS A 421 13.37 -2.64 7.33
C LYS A 421 12.58 -3.74 8.03
N VAL A 422 12.56 -3.73 9.36
CA VAL A 422 11.77 -4.67 10.15
C VAL A 422 10.29 -4.33 10.02
N ILE A 423 9.50 -5.25 9.46
CA ILE A 423 8.05 -5.09 9.25
C ILE A 423 7.22 -5.93 10.22
N ASN A 424 7.82 -6.98 10.79
CA ASN A 424 7.17 -7.83 11.77
C ASN A 424 8.18 -8.35 12.79
N SER A 425 7.79 -8.38 14.05
CA SER A 425 8.60 -8.93 15.14
C SER A 425 7.67 -9.44 16.22
N GLY A 426 7.99 -10.58 16.82
CA GLY A 426 7.13 -11.16 17.84
C GLY A 426 7.70 -12.42 18.46
N SER A 427 6.81 -13.17 19.12
CA SER A 427 7.12 -14.48 19.70
C SER A 427 6.32 -15.60 19.03
N LEU A 428 6.95 -16.76 18.86
CA LEU A 428 6.30 -17.99 18.38
C LEU A 428 5.08 -18.39 19.23
N LEU A 429 5.05 -18.01 20.51
CA LEU A 429 3.98 -18.39 21.44
C LEU A 429 2.73 -17.53 21.31
N GLU A 430 2.89 -16.22 21.07
CA GLU A 430 1.82 -15.23 21.20
C GLU A 430 1.31 -14.73 19.84
N ASP A 431 2.19 -14.67 18.82
CA ASP A 431 1.92 -14.00 17.54
C ASP A 431 1.50 -14.96 16.42
N PHE A 432 1.03 -16.15 16.80
CA PHE A 432 0.59 -17.19 15.88
C PHE A 432 -0.87 -17.58 16.10
N THR A 433 -1.54 -17.88 14.98
CA THR A 433 -2.92 -18.35 14.91
C THR A 433 -2.96 -19.65 14.08
N PRO A 434 -3.50 -20.76 14.63
CA PRO A 434 -3.87 -20.96 16.02
C PRO A 434 -2.64 -20.84 16.96
N SER A 435 -2.86 -20.52 18.23
CA SER A 435 -1.77 -20.42 19.21
C SER A 435 -1.05 -21.77 19.37
N VAL A 436 0.23 -21.73 19.70
CA VAL A 436 1.03 -22.94 19.99
C VAL A 436 0.42 -23.69 21.16
N ASN A 437 0.20 -22.98 22.26
CA ASN A 437 -0.45 -23.51 23.44
C ASN A 437 -1.96 -23.27 23.33
N PRO A 438 -2.78 -24.33 23.23
CA PRO A 438 -4.23 -24.17 23.23
C PRO A 438 -4.72 -23.54 24.54
N PRO A 439 -5.92 -22.90 24.54
CA PRO A 439 -6.45 -22.28 25.76
C PRO A 439 -6.71 -23.33 26.84
N LYS A 440 -6.50 -22.95 28.11
CA LYS A 440 -6.78 -23.81 29.28
C LYS A 440 -8.25 -24.17 29.44
N GLU A 441 -9.13 -23.29 28.97
CA GLU A 441 -10.57 -23.43 29.08
C GLU A 441 -11.22 -23.18 27.72
N ILE A 442 -12.13 -24.07 27.34
CA ILE A 442 -12.95 -23.97 26.13
C ILE A 442 -14.43 -23.85 26.53
N ASP A 443 -15.23 -23.30 25.63
CA ASP A 443 -16.68 -23.27 25.79
C ASP A 443 -17.23 -24.70 25.67
N ASP A 444 -18.13 -25.09 26.58
CA ASP A 444 -18.73 -26.42 26.60
C ASP A 444 -19.61 -26.61 25.35
N PRO A 445 -19.25 -27.52 24.43
CA PRO A 445 -20.03 -27.73 23.22
C PRO A 445 -21.42 -28.33 23.48
N ASN A 446 -21.66 -28.87 24.69
CA ASN A 446 -22.94 -29.45 25.08
C ASN A 446 -23.84 -28.46 25.84
N ASP A 447 -23.31 -27.30 26.23
CA ASP A 447 -24.11 -26.28 26.91
C ASP A 447 -24.92 -25.51 25.86
N GLN A 448 -26.21 -25.35 26.13
CA GLN A 448 -27.14 -24.70 25.22
C GLN A 448 -27.82 -23.53 25.91
N LYS A 449 -28.14 -22.51 25.13
CA LYS A 449 -28.87 -21.34 25.63
C LYS A 449 -30.21 -21.80 26.21
N PRO A 450 -30.49 -21.54 27.50
CA PRO A 450 -31.80 -21.82 28.08
C PRO A 450 -32.90 -21.04 27.37
N GLU A 451 -34.08 -21.64 27.20
CA GLU A 451 -35.22 -20.97 26.56
C GLU A 451 -35.71 -19.74 27.35
N ASP A 452 -35.50 -19.72 28.67
CA ASP A 452 -35.85 -18.62 29.57
C ASP A 452 -34.78 -17.50 29.61
N TRP A 453 -33.76 -17.58 28.76
CA TRP A 453 -32.71 -16.59 28.68
C TRP A 453 -33.05 -15.49 27.67
N ASP A 454 -33.52 -14.34 28.17
CA ASP A 454 -33.82 -13.19 27.33
C ASP A 454 -32.57 -12.33 27.10
N GLU A 455 -32.13 -12.26 25.84
CA GLU A 455 -30.99 -11.45 25.38
C GLU A 455 -31.43 -10.07 24.85
N ARG A 456 -32.73 -9.80 24.81
CA ARG A 456 -33.26 -8.51 24.35
C ARG A 456 -33.08 -7.49 25.46
N GLU A 457 -32.18 -6.54 25.25
CA GLU A 457 -31.96 -5.42 26.17
C GLU A 457 -33.22 -4.57 26.34
N LYS A 458 -33.97 -4.38 25.25
CA LYS A 458 -35.21 -3.60 25.24
C LYS A 458 -36.37 -4.38 24.64
N ILE A 459 -37.53 -4.23 25.25
CA ILE A 459 -38.80 -4.79 24.78
C ILE A 459 -39.81 -3.66 24.55
N PRO A 460 -40.75 -3.82 23.61
CA PRO A 460 -41.88 -2.91 23.50
C PRO A 460 -42.64 -2.86 24.83
N ASP A 461 -42.99 -1.66 25.28
CA ASP A 461 -43.76 -1.44 26.49
C ASP A 461 -45.11 -2.18 26.39
N PRO A 462 -45.36 -3.18 27.26
CA PRO A 462 -46.61 -3.93 27.23
C PRO A 462 -47.83 -3.10 27.68
N ASP A 463 -47.60 -2.00 28.40
CA ASP A 463 -48.65 -1.12 28.91
C ASP A 463 -48.96 0.04 27.96
N ALA A 464 -48.13 0.23 26.91
CA ALA A 464 -48.39 1.23 25.90
C ALA A 464 -49.52 0.77 24.97
N VAL A 465 -50.57 1.59 24.89
CA VAL A 465 -51.70 1.38 23.98
C VAL A 465 -51.62 2.40 22.86
N LYS A 466 -51.98 1.98 21.64
CA LYS A 466 -52.13 2.87 20.49
C LYS A 466 -53.12 4.00 20.85
N PRO A 467 -52.72 5.28 20.71
CA PRO A 467 -53.62 6.41 20.92
C PRO A 467 -54.80 6.40 19.92
N ASP A 468 -55.98 6.83 20.37
CA ASP A 468 -57.19 6.88 19.54
C ASP A 468 -57.06 7.89 18.37
N ASP A 469 -56.17 8.88 18.48
CA ASP A 469 -55.87 9.89 17.46
C ASP A 469 -54.82 9.44 16.43
N TRP A 470 -54.41 8.17 16.46
CA TRP A 470 -53.42 7.59 15.56
C TRP A 470 -54.11 6.77 14.46
N ASP A 471 -54.42 7.42 13.34
CA ASP A 471 -54.95 6.74 12.16
C ASP A 471 -53.80 6.05 11.38
N GLU A 472 -53.86 4.72 11.27
CA GLU A 472 -52.86 3.92 10.54
C GLU A 472 -53.25 3.69 9.08
N ASP A 473 -54.52 3.92 8.73
CA ASP A 473 -55.06 3.75 7.39
C ASP A 473 -55.03 5.06 6.58
N ALA A 474 -54.69 6.18 7.24
CA ALA A 474 -54.41 7.44 6.58
C ALA A 474 -53.34 7.25 5.48
N PRO A 475 -53.59 7.69 4.24
CA PRO A 475 -52.59 7.61 3.18
C PRO A 475 -51.47 8.62 3.45
N ALA A 476 -50.23 8.25 3.10
CA ALA A 476 -49.06 9.14 3.23
C ALA A 476 -49.17 10.40 2.38
N GLN A 477 -49.94 10.32 1.28
CA GLN A 477 -50.17 11.42 0.37
C GLN A 477 -51.66 11.57 0.06
N ILE A 478 -52.12 12.81 -0.02
CA ILE A 478 -53.48 13.20 -0.40
C ILE A 478 -53.40 14.11 -1.63
N VAL A 479 -54.49 14.15 -2.40
CA VAL A 479 -54.59 15.03 -3.56
C VAL A 479 -54.61 16.49 -3.09
N ASP A 480 -53.81 17.34 -3.72
CA ASP A 480 -53.83 18.78 -3.44
C ASP A 480 -55.04 19.44 -4.10
N GLU A 481 -56.12 19.58 -3.34
CA GLU A 481 -57.34 20.26 -3.80
C GLU A 481 -57.14 21.76 -4.06
N SER A 482 -56.03 22.35 -3.61
CA SER A 482 -55.70 23.76 -3.85
C SER A 482 -54.93 23.98 -5.16
N ALA A 483 -54.39 22.92 -5.75
CA ALA A 483 -53.71 22.99 -7.03
C ALA A 483 -54.72 23.21 -8.16
N VAL A 484 -54.49 24.24 -8.96
CA VAL A 484 -55.28 24.52 -10.17
C VAL A 484 -54.42 24.19 -11.38
N MET A 485 -55.03 23.59 -12.40
CA MET A 485 -54.35 23.30 -13.65
C MET A 485 -53.71 24.58 -14.24
N PRO A 486 -52.41 24.56 -14.57
CA PRO A 486 -51.74 25.71 -15.17
C PRO A 486 -52.33 26.11 -16.53
N GLU A 487 -52.41 27.41 -16.81
CA GLU A 487 -52.77 27.91 -18.14
C GLU A 487 -51.71 27.48 -19.17
N GLY A 488 -52.13 26.80 -20.25
CA GLY A 488 -51.23 26.27 -21.29
C GLY A 488 -50.92 24.77 -21.20
N TRP A 489 -51.66 24.02 -20.37
CA TRP A 489 -51.60 22.55 -20.34
C TRP A 489 -52.33 21.94 -21.54
N LEU A 490 -51.67 21.02 -22.26
CA LEU A 490 -52.21 20.36 -23.44
C LEU A 490 -52.85 19.00 -23.08
N GLU A 491 -54.11 19.01 -22.64
CA GLU A 491 -54.81 17.80 -22.18
C GLU A 491 -55.00 16.72 -23.26
N ASN A 492 -55.15 17.14 -24.52
CA ASN A 492 -55.47 16.25 -25.63
C ASN A 492 -54.23 15.61 -26.28
N GLU A 493 -53.03 16.06 -25.91
CA GLU A 493 -51.78 15.56 -26.47
C GLU A 493 -51.17 14.53 -25.50
N PRO A 494 -50.79 13.34 -25.97
CA PRO A 494 -50.15 12.34 -25.11
C PRO A 494 -48.76 12.82 -24.68
N THR A 495 -48.35 12.42 -23.47
CA THR A 495 -47.02 12.75 -22.92
C THR A 495 -45.90 12.11 -23.73
N HIS A 496 -46.15 10.93 -24.30
CA HIS A 496 -45.21 10.20 -25.13
C HIS A 496 -45.85 9.81 -26.46
N VAL A 497 -45.07 9.87 -27.54
CA VAL A 497 -45.46 9.47 -28.90
C VAL A 497 -44.48 8.41 -29.41
N PRO A 498 -44.93 7.48 -30.28
CA PRO A 498 -44.05 6.55 -30.98
C PRO A 498 -42.88 7.26 -31.67
N ASP A 499 -41.66 6.77 -31.50
CA ASP A 499 -40.48 7.29 -32.20
C ASP A 499 -40.60 7.07 -33.72
N PRO A 500 -40.67 8.15 -34.53
CA PRO A 500 -40.79 8.03 -35.98
C PRO A 500 -39.51 7.54 -36.67
N GLU A 501 -38.35 7.57 -35.99
CA GLU A 501 -37.07 7.12 -36.54
C GLU A 501 -36.73 5.67 -36.15
N ALA A 502 -37.47 5.09 -35.20
CA ALA A 502 -37.27 3.70 -34.79
C ALA A 502 -37.63 2.74 -35.93
N LYS A 503 -36.70 1.84 -36.24
CA LYS A 503 -36.89 0.76 -37.23
C LYS A 503 -36.99 -0.57 -36.52
N LYS A 504 -37.92 -1.41 -36.97
CA LYS A 504 -38.04 -2.80 -36.53
C LYS A 504 -36.70 -3.53 -36.75
N PRO A 505 -36.11 -4.18 -35.73
CA PRO A 505 -34.91 -4.99 -35.90
C PRO A 505 -35.13 -6.12 -36.92
N GLU A 506 -34.10 -6.42 -37.72
CA GLU A 506 -34.16 -7.50 -38.73
C GLU A 506 -34.32 -8.90 -38.11
N ASP A 507 -33.94 -9.05 -36.84
CA ASP A 507 -34.04 -10.25 -35.99
C ASP A 507 -35.42 -10.43 -35.33
N TRP A 508 -36.34 -9.46 -35.46
CA TRP A 508 -37.60 -9.51 -34.72
C TRP A 508 -38.62 -10.47 -35.34
N ASP A 509 -38.96 -11.54 -34.63
CA ASP A 509 -39.91 -12.55 -35.07
C ASP A 509 -41.30 -12.30 -34.45
N THR A 510 -42.31 -11.98 -35.26
CA THR A 510 -43.65 -11.67 -34.74
C THR A 510 -44.36 -12.88 -34.11
N GLU A 511 -43.99 -14.13 -34.47
CA GLU A 511 -44.57 -15.34 -33.90
C GLU A 511 -43.97 -15.68 -32.53
N MET A 512 -42.69 -15.36 -32.32
CA MET A 512 -41.97 -15.61 -31.05
C MET A 512 -41.97 -14.40 -30.10
N ASP A 513 -41.80 -13.18 -30.62
CA ASP A 513 -41.60 -11.93 -29.86
C ASP A 513 -42.84 -11.02 -29.86
N GLY A 514 -43.86 -11.31 -30.69
CA GLY A 514 -45.11 -10.54 -30.80
C GLY A 514 -45.04 -9.37 -31.78
N GLU A 515 -46.13 -8.58 -31.87
CA GLU A 515 -46.16 -7.38 -32.72
C GLU A 515 -45.14 -6.35 -32.22
N TRP A 516 -44.29 -5.87 -33.12
CA TRP A 516 -43.27 -4.88 -32.76
C TRP A 516 -43.90 -3.50 -32.59
N GLU A 517 -43.78 -2.93 -31.39
CA GLU A 517 -44.17 -1.56 -31.10
C GLU A 517 -42.92 -0.67 -30.98
N PRO A 518 -42.87 0.49 -31.66
CA PRO A 518 -41.76 1.42 -31.55
C PRO A 518 -41.64 1.98 -30.12
N PRO A 519 -40.41 2.29 -29.65
CA PRO A 519 -40.21 2.94 -28.36
C PRO A 519 -40.94 4.28 -28.32
N LEU A 520 -41.55 4.59 -27.17
CA LEU A 520 -42.23 5.87 -26.95
C LEU A 520 -41.19 6.93 -26.54
N ILE A 521 -41.20 8.06 -27.22
CA ILE A 521 -40.37 9.24 -26.92
C ILE A 521 -41.24 10.37 -26.37
N ASP A 522 -40.65 11.26 -25.56
CA ASP A 522 -41.33 12.45 -25.07
C ASP A 522 -41.86 13.28 -26.25
N ASN A 523 -43.15 13.59 -26.24
CA ASN A 523 -43.78 14.35 -27.31
C ASN A 523 -43.10 15.73 -27.42
N PRO A 524 -42.54 16.10 -28.59
CA PRO A 524 -41.81 17.36 -28.74
C PRO A 524 -42.69 18.58 -28.47
N LEU A 525 -44.00 18.50 -28.71
CA LEU A 525 -44.96 19.58 -28.39
C LEU A 525 -45.06 19.85 -26.88
N CYS A 526 -44.79 18.83 -26.07
CA CYS A 526 -44.84 18.91 -24.61
C CYS A 526 -43.60 19.53 -23.98
N LYS A 527 -42.50 19.65 -24.74
CA LYS A 527 -41.31 20.39 -24.32
C LYS A 527 -41.49 21.90 -24.44
N GLU A 528 -42.35 22.35 -25.36
CA GLU A 528 -42.67 23.77 -25.56
C GLU A 528 -43.85 24.24 -24.71
N ALA A 529 -44.70 23.32 -24.25
CA ALA A 529 -45.85 23.59 -23.38
C ALA A 529 -45.52 23.47 -21.88
N VAL A 530 -46.43 23.91 -21.01
CA VAL A 530 -46.29 23.80 -19.54
C VAL A 530 -46.45 22.34 -19.06
N GLY A 531 -47.19 21.54 -19.83
CA GLY A 531 -47.34 20.09 -19.65
C GLY A 531 -48.36 19.51 -20.64
N CYS A 532 -48.45 18.19 -20.68
CA CYS A 532 -49.30 17.43 -21.61
C CYS A 532 -49.96 16.22 -20.93
N GLY A 533 -51.02 15.72 -21.55
CA GLY A 533 -51.77 14.55 -21.10
C GLY A 533 -52.86 14.90 -20.09
N SER A 534 -53.57 13.91 -19.57
CA SER A 534 -54.60 14.14 -18.55
C SER A 534 -53.96 14.76 -17.31
N TRP A 535 -54.37 15.97 -16.94
CA TRP A 535 -53.86 16.62 -15.74
C TRP A 535 -54.48 15.97 -14.49
N GLU A 536 -53.63 15.54 -13.56
CA GLU A 536 -54.03 15.08 -12.24
C GLU A 536 -53.44 16.02 -11.18
N PRO A 537 -54.22 16.44 -10.16
CA PRO A 537 -53.67 17.32 -9.15
C PRO A 537 -52.53 16.62 -8.39
N PRO A 538 -51.45 17.33 -8.06
CA PRO A 538 -50.29 16.75 -7.41
C PRO A 538 -50.66 16.19 -6.03
N LEU A 539 -49.96 15.11 -5.66
CA LEU A 539 -50.08 14.53 -4.33
C LEU A 539 -49.21 15.31 -3.33
N ILE A 540 -49.81 15.82 -2.27
CA ILE A 540 -49.13 16.47 -1.14
C ILE A 540 -49.06 15.52 0.06
N ASN A 541 -48.06 15.72 0.91
CA ASN A 541 -47.92 14.92 2.13
C ASN A 541 -49.11 15.19 3.05
N ASN A 542 -49.77 14.11 3.49
CA ASN A 542 -50.88 14.21 4.42
C ASN A 542 -50.38 14.60 5.81
N PRO A 543 -50.76 15.77 6.37
CA PRO A 543 -50.32 16.19 7.70
C PRO A 543 -50.74 15.23 8.82
N GLU A 544 -51.82 14.48 8.61
CA GLU A 544 -52.36 13.52 9.58
C GLU A 544 -51.71 12.12 9.48
N PHE A 545 -50.83 11.89 8.49
CA PHE A 545 -50.16 10.60 8.35
C PHE A 545 -49.09 10.40 9.43
N LYS A 546 -49.38 9.52 10.40
CA LYS A 546 -48.45 9.14 11.48
C LYS A 546 -47.77 7.78 11.24
N GLY A 547 -48.22 7.01 10.25
CA GLY A 547 -47.69 5.68 9.92
C GLY A 547 -48.20 4.58 10.85
N LYS A 548 -47.56 3.39 10.85
CA LYS A 548 -47.93 2.32 11.80
C LYS A 548 -47.42 2.62 13.20
N TRP A 549 -48.29 2.56 14.19
CA TRP A 549 -47.96 2.82 15.58
C TRP A 549 -47.00 1.74 16.10
N ARG A 550 -45.99 2.17 16.87
CA ARG A 550 -45.04 1.27 17.55
C ARG A 550 -44.95 1.69 19.01
N ALA A 551 -45.13 0.71 19.90
CA ALA A 551 -44.95 0.94 21.33
C ALA A 551 -43.50 1.41 21.62
N PRO A 552 -43.31 2.34 22.58
CA PRO A 552 -41.98 2.75 23.02
C PRO A 552 -41.21 1.55 23.59
N LEU A 553 -39.89 1.53 23.43
CA LEU A 553 -39.04 0.47 23.93
C LEU A 553 -38.61 0.77 25.37
N ILE A 554 -38.94 -0.12 26.30
CA ILE A 554 -38.50 -0.08 27.70
C ILE A 554 -37.40 -1.11 27.95
N ASP A 555 -36.59 -0.88 28.98
CA ASP A 555 -35.57 -1.84 29.39
C ASP A 555 -36.23 -3.11 29.89
N ASN A 556 -35.78 -4.25 29.37
CA ASN A 556 -36.38 -5.55 29.68
C ASN A 556 -35.98 -6.00 31.09
N PRO A 557 -36.92 -6.14 32.03
CA PRO A 557 -36.61 -6.58 33.39
C PRO A 557 -36.02 -8.00 33.46
N ASN A 558 -36.25 -8.82 32.43
CA ASN A 558 -35.75 -10.19 32.32
C ASN A 558 -34.43 -10.30 31.53
N TYR A 559 -33.80 -9.19 31.15
CA TYR A 559 -32.52 -9.23 30.43
C TYR A 559 -31.42 -9.82 31.31
N LYS A 560 -30.91 -10.99 30.91
CA LYS A 560 -29.85 -11.71 31.65
C LYS A 560 -28.45 -11.48 31.05
N GLY A 561 -28.33 -10.63 30.02
CA GLY A 561 -27.10 -10.45 29.25
C GLY A 561 -27.05 -11.32 27.99
N LYS A 562 -26.03 -11.15 27.15
CA LYS A 562 -25.78 -12.08 26.04
C LYS A 562 -25.30 -13.42 26.59
N TRP A 563 -25.99 -14.49 26.24
CA TRP A 563 -25.64 -15.83 26.71
C TRP A 563 -24.28 -16.25 26.15
N ARG A 564 -23.50 -16.96 26.97
CA ARG A 564 -22.27 -17.63 26.55
C ARG A 564 -22.25 -19.02 27.20
N PRO A 565 -21.75 -20.06 26.49
CA PRO A 565 -21.61 -21.38 27.08
C PRO A 565 -20.71 -21.34 28.32
N ARG A 566 -20.94 -22.28 29.25
CA ARG A 566 -20.05 -22.51 30.38
C ARG A 566 -18.65 -22.88 29.89
N ARG A 567 -17.62 -22.35 30.56
CA ARG A 567 -16.24 -22.69 30.27
C ARG A 567 -15.85 -23.97 31.02
N ILE A 568 -15.35 -24.97 30.31
CA ILE A 568 -14.84 -26.22 30.83
C ILE A 568 -13.34 -26.32 30.59
N ALA A 569 -12.64 -27.10 31.42
CA ALA A 569 -11.22 -27.37 31.21
C ALA A 569 -11.01 -28.06 29.85
N ASN A 570 -10.04 -27.57 29.08
CA ASN A 570 -9.74 -28.10 27.76
C ASN A 570 -9.00 -29.45 27.88
N PRO A 571 -9.57 -30.57 27.39
CA PRO A 571 -8.90 -31.87 27.46
C PRO A 571 -7.65 -31.95 26.57
N GLU A 572 -7.56 -31.14 25.51
CA GLU A 572 -6.40 -31.06 24.60
C GLU A 572 -5.37 -30.03 25.08
N PHE A 573 -5.48 -29.52 26.32
CA PHE A 573 -4.54 -28.54 26.85
C PHE A 573 -3.13 -29.14 27.04
N PHE A 574 -2.13 -28.51 26.43
CA PHE A 574 -0.72 -28.74 26.71
C PHE A 574 0.03 -27.42 26.79
N GLU A 575 1.20 -27.45 27.42
CA GLU A 575 2.10 -26.31 27.53
C GLU A 575 3.46 -26.68 26.93
N ASP A 576 3.77 -26.15 25.75
CA ASP A 576 5.11 -26.13 25.20
C ASP A 576 5.75 -24.75 25.45
N LYS A 577 6.96 -24.77 26.03
CA LYS A 577 7.76 -23.58 26.36
C LYS A 577 8.87 -23.32 25.33
N GLN A 578 9.16 -24.29 24.46
CA GLN A 578 10.27 -24.20 23.50
C GLN A 578 9.81 -24.61 22.08
N PRO A 579 8.82 -23.91 21.49
CA PRO A 579 8.36 -24.16 20.12
C PRO A 579 9.46 -24.02 19.07
N PHE A 580 10.57 -23.32 19.39
CA PHE A 580 11.74 -23.24 18.51
C PHE A 580 12.29 -24.63 18.14
N LYS A 581 12.23 -25.62 19.04
CA LYS A 581 12.75 -26.98 18.83
C LYS A 581 11.84 -27.82 17.92
N MET A 582 11.66 -27.36 16.70
CA MET A 582 10.87 -28.01 15.67
C MET A 582 11.67 -29.09 14.92
N GLN A 583 11.05 -29.70 13.91
CA GLN A 583 11.71 -30.72 13.10
C GLN A 583 12.93 -30.14 12.36
N THR A 584 14.00 -30.93 12.28
CA THR A 584 15.22 -30.60 11.52
C THR A 584 14.89 -30.37 10.04
N VAL A 585 15.59 -29.42 9.41
CA VAL A 585 15.52 -29.12 7.96
C VAL A 585 16.74 -29.69 7.25
#